data_AF-A0A2X1Q235-F1
#
_entry.id   AF-A0A2X1Q235-F1
#
_cell.length_a   1.000
_cell.length_b   1.000
_cell.length_c   1.000
_cell.angle_alpha   90.00
_cell.angle_beta   90.00
_cell.angle_gamma   90.00
#
_symmetry.space_group_name_H-M   'P 1'
#
loop_
_entity.id
_entity.type
_entity.pdbx_description
1 polymer ?
#
loop_
_entity_poly.entity_id
_entity_poly.type
_entity_poly.pdbx_seq_one_letter_code
_entity_poly.pdbx_strand_id
1 'polypeptide(L)'
;MAQSEDGEIIDPYGGKQDLENRILRHISPAFSEDPLRVLRVARFAARYHSLGFKIASETLSLMAELANRENYNISRRNAFG
;
A
#
# COMPACT_ATOMS: atom_id res chain seq x y z
N MET A 1 6.16 -11.82 4.26
CA MET A 1 6.57 -12.86 5.21
C MET A 1 5.93 -14.18 4.85
N ALA A 2 6.66 -15.27 5.05
CA ALA A 2 6.17 -16.64 5.06
C ALA A 2 6.65 -17.30 6.35
N GLN A 3 5.94 -18.32 6.82
CA GLN A 3 6.36 -19.12 7.96
C GLN A 3 6.52 -20.57 7.50
N SER A 4 7.65 -21.21 7.83
CA SER A 4 7.87 -22.63 7.58
C SER A 4 7.05 -23.50 8.55
N GLU A 5 6.95 -24.80 8.28
CA GLU A 5 6.32 -25.75 9.20
C GLU A 5 7.00 -25.80 10.58
N ASP A 6 8.32 -25.57 10.61
CA ASP A 6 9.12 -25.50 11.84
C ASP A 6 9.01 -24.14 12.57
N GLY A 7 8.20 -23.21 12.04
CA GLY A 7 7.92 -21.92 12.64
C GLY A 7 8.91 -20.81 12.26
N GLU A 8 9.90 -21.07 11.40
CA GLU A 8 10.86 -20.08 10.92
C GLU A 8 10.16 -19.02 10.07
N ILE A 9 10.40 -17.74 10.37
CA ILE A 9 9.83 -16.62 9.62
C ILE A 9 10.81 -16.14 8.56
N ILE A 10 10.42 -16.24 7.30
CA ILE A 10 11.14 -15.69 6.15
C ILE A 10 10.52 -14.33 5.81
N ASP A 11 11.26 -13.25 6.06
CA ASP A 11 10.77 -11.88 5.88
C ASP A 11 11.79 -10.94 5.21
N PRO A 12 12.01 -11.08 3.89
CA PRO A 12 13.03 -10.31 3.16
C PRO A 12 12.73 -8.81 3.05
N TYR A 13 11.51 -8.38 3.41
CA TYR A 13 11.04 -7.00 3.25
C TYR A 13 10.79 -6.28 4.58
N GLY A 14 11.11 -6.91 5.71
CA GLY A 14 10.94 -6.30 7.03
C GLY A 14 9.48 -6.08 7.45
N GLY A 15 8.54 -6.88 6.94
CA GLY A 15 7.13 -6.79 7.30
C GLY A 15 6.87 -7.01 8.80
N LYS A 16 7.70 -7.79 9.50
CA LYS A 16 7.64 -7.94 10.96
C LYS A 16 7.96 -6.62 11.67
N GLN A 17 9.01 -5.93 11.23
CA GLN A 17 9.40 -4.64 11.81
C GLN A 17 8.34 -3.57 11.55
N ASP A 18 7.77 -3.55 10.35
CA ASP A 18 6.65 -2.66 10.01
C ASP A 18 5.40 -2.99 10.85
N LEU A 19 5.12 -4.28 11.12
CA LEU A 19 4.02 -4.67 11.99
C LEU A 19 4.21 -4.17 13.43
N GLU A 20 5.42 -4.34 13.98
CA GLU A 20 5.79 -3.85 15.32
C GLU A 20 5.69 -2.32 15.41
N ASN A 21 6.15 -1.62 14.37
CA ASN A 21 6.08 -0.15 14.27
C ASN A 21 4.71 0.37 13.81
N ARG A 22 3.77 -0.54 13.51
CA ARG A 22 2.42 -0.23 13.02
C ARG A 22 2.44 0.61 11.74
N ILE A 23 3.29 0.21 10.80
CA ILE A 23 3.48 0.86 9.51
C ILE A 23 2.86 0.02 8.40
N LEU A 24 2.10 0.68 7.53
CA LEU A 24 1.63 0.13 6.26
C LEU A 24 2.57 0.62 5.15
N ARG A 25 3.41 -0.28 4.62
CA ARG A 25 4.41 0.01 3.59
C ARG A 25 4.20 -0.85 2.35
N HIS A 26 4.35 -0.27 1.16
CA HIS A 26 4.46 -1.05 -0.07
C HIS A 26 5.86 -1.66 -0.20
N ILE A 27 5.95 -2.83 -0.85
CA ILE A 27 7.20 -3.60 -0.92
C ILE A 27 7.94 -3.43 -2.24
N SER A 28 7.23 -3.12 -3.33
CA SER A 28 7.84 -3.11 -4.66
C SER A 28 7.17 -2.14 -5.64
N PRO A 29 7.88 -1.76 -6.72
CA PRO A 29 7.33 -0.97 -7.81
C PRO A 29 6.05 -1.57 -8.42
N ALA A 30 5.88 -2.90 -8.35
CA ALA A 30 4.67 -3.57 -8.81
C ALA A 30 3.41 -3.09 -8.06
N PHE A 31 3.53 -2.37 -6.95
CA PHE A 31 2.41 -1.72 -6.28
C PHE A 31 1.57 -0.84 -7.23
N SER A 32 2.21 -0.12 -8.16
CA SER A 32 1.50 0.73 -9.13
C SER A 32 0.77 -0.02 -10.24
N GLU A 33 0.96 -1.34 -10.37
CA GLU A 33 0.36 -2.14 -11.45
C GLU A 33 -1.10 -2.51 -11.18
N ASP A 34 -1.53 -2.49 -9.90
CA ASP A 34 -2.90 -2.83 -9.50
C ASP A 34 -3.50 -1.70 -8.63
N PRO A 35 -4.39 -0.85 -9.17
CA PRO A 35 -5.07 0.22 -8.44
C PRO A 35 -5.81 -0.28 -7.18
N LEU A 36 -6.21 -1.55 -7.13
CA LEU A 36 -6.85 -2.12 -5.94
C LEU A 36 -5.91 -2.16 -4.74
N ARG A 37 -4.59 -2.12 -4.94
CA ARG A 37 -3.61 -2.03 -3.83
C ARG A 37 -3.70 -0.70 -3.10
N VAL A 38 -3.94 0.41 -3.80
CA VAL A 38 -4.19 1.73 -3.18
C VAL A 38 -5.46 1.66 -2.31
N LEU A 39 -6.55 1.10 -2.83
CA LEU A 39 -7.80 0.93 -2.08
C LEU A 39 -7.63 0.01 -0.86
N ARG A 40 -6.84 -1.07 -0.99
CA ARG A 40 -6.52 -1.98 0.12
C ARG A 40 -5.76 -1.25 1.23
N VAL A 41 -4.75 -0.44 0.89
CA VAL A 41 -3.99 0.34 1.89
C VAL A 41 -4.90 1.35 2.58
N ALA A 42 -5.71 2.10 1.83
CA ALA A 42 -6.66 3.06 2.41
C ALA A 42 -7.64 2.37 3.39
N ARG A 43 -8.16 1.19 3.01
CA ARG A 43 -9.04 0.39 3.87
C ARG A 43 -8.33 -0.10 5.14
N PHE A 44 -7.09 -0.58 5.03
CA PHE A 44 -6.32 -1.00 6.21
C PHE A 44 -5.98 0.18 7.12
N ALA A 45 -5.63 1.33 6.55
CA ALA A 45 -5.37 2.55 7.31
C ALA A 45 -6.60 2.96 8.12
N ALA A 46 -7.79 2.95 7.51
CA ALA A 46 -9.05 3.24 8.21
C ALA A 46 -9.37 2.19 9.29
N ARG A 47 -9.26 0.89 8.95
CA ARG A 47 -9.60 -0.21 9.87
C ARG A 47 -8.70 -0.26 11.10
N TYR A 48 -7.41 0.00 10.93
CA TYR A 48 -6.40 -0.15 11.99
C TYR A 48 -5.94 1.18 12.57
N HIS A 49 -6.59 2.29 12.23
CA HIS A 49 -6.27 3.61 12.75
C HIS A 49 -6.30 3.65 14.29
N SER A 50 -7.33 3.06 14.90
CA SER A 50 -7.48 2.99 16.36
C SER A 50 -6.39 2.14 17.04
N LEU A 51 -5.76 1.23 16.30
CA LEU A 51 -4.61 0.45 16.77
C LEU A 51 -3.29 1.23 16.61
N GLY A 52 -3.31 2.44 16.06
CA GLY A 52 -2.13 3.29 15.88
C GLY A 52 -1.37 3.03 14.58
N PHE A 53 -1.98 2.34 13.60
CA PHE A 53 -1.34 2.14 12.30
C PHE A 53 -1.26 3.43 11.49
N LYS A 54 -0.14 3.59 10.78
CA LYS A 54 0.13 4.73 9.90
C LYS A 54 0.66 4.23 8.56
N ILE A 55 0.41 5.00 7.50
CA ILE A 55 0.97 4.72 6.18
C ILE A 55 2.41 5.27 6.15
N ALA A 56 3.35 4.50 5.63
CA ALA A 56 4.71 4.98 5.40
C ALA A 56 4.71 6.17 4.43
N SER A 57 5.58 7.15 4.65
CA SER A 57 5.65 8.39 3.86
C SER A 57 5.74 8.13 2.35
N GLU A 58 6.64 7.25 1.94
CA GLU A 58 6.88 6.92 0.54
C GLU A 58 5.70 6.15 -0.08
N THR A 59 4.96 5.40 0.74
CA THR A 59 3.74 4.70 0.29
C THR A 59 2.62 5.73 0.06
N LEU A 60 2.49 6.70 0.96
CA LEU A 60 1.52 7.78 0.80
C LEU A 60 1.83 8.65 -0.42
N SER A 61 3.11 8.98 -0.65
CA SER A 61 3.56 9.72 -1.85
C SER A 61 3.19 8.98 -3.13
N LEU A 62 3.48 7.67 -3.20
CA LEU A 62 3.14 6.85 -4.37
C LEU A 62 1.63 6.74 -4.59
N MET A 63 0.85 6.57 -3.52
CA MET A 63 -0.62 6.55 -3.61
C MET A 63 -1.19 7.88 -4.17
N ALA A 64 -0.62 9.02 -3.76
CA ALA A 64 -1.03 10.33 -4.26
C ALA A 64 -0.70 10.51 -5.75
N GLU A 65 0.49 10.06 -6.18
CA GLU A 65 0.88 10.06 -7.59
C GLU A 65 -0.10 9.24 -8.45
N LEU A 66 -0.42 8.03 -8.02
CA LEU A 66 -1.33 7.14 -8.74
C LEU A 66 -2.75 7.71 -8.82
N ALA A 67 -3.26 8.29 -7.73
CA ALA A 67 -4.57 8.94 -7.72
C ALA A 67 -4.63 10.11 -8.72
N ASN A 68 -3.58 10.94 -8.77
CA ASN A 68 -3.49 12.05 -9.71
C ASN A 68 -3.43 11.57 -11.17
N ARG A 69 -2.66 10.51 -11.45
CA ARG A 69 -2.58 9.90 -12.78
C ARG A 69 -3.94 9.37 -13.24
N GLU A 70 -4.68 8.69 -12.37
CA GLU A 70 -6.01 8.17 -12.70
C GLU A 70 -7.03 9.29 -12.94
N ASN A 71 -7.02 10.35 -12.14
CA ASN A 71 -7.87 11.52 -12.36
C ASN A 71 -7.61 12.17 -13.73
N TYR A 72 -6.34 12.27 -14.12
CA TYR A 72 -5.96 12.75 -15.45
C TYR A 72 -6.48 11.82 -16.57
N ASN A 73 -6.33 10.50 -16.40
CA ASN A 73 -6.81 9.50 -17.37
C ASN A 73 -8.33 9.52 -17.52
N ILE A 74 -9.08 9.72 -16.44
CA ILE A 74 -10.54 9.87 -16.46
C ILE A 74 -10.93 11.15 -17.18
N SER A 75 -10.28 12.27 -16.85
CA SER A 75 -10.54 13.58 -17.48
C SER A 75 -10.30 13.53 -19.00
N ARG A 76 -9.23 12.85 -19.45
CA ARG A 76 -8.98 12.64 -20.88
C ARG A 76 -10.05 11.79 -21.54
N ARG A 77 -10.48 10.69 -20.92
CA ARG A 77 -11.54 9.83 -21.47
C ARG A 77 -12.85 10.59 -21.64
N ASN A 78 -13.18 11.49 -20.71
CA ASN A 78 -14.40 12.29 -20.76
C ASN A 78 -14.31 13.48 -21.75
N ALA A 79 -13.12 13.98 -22.06
CA ALA A 79 -12.93 15.13 -22.96
C ALA A 79 -12.96 14.77 -24.46
N PHE A 80 -12.88 13.47 -24.79
CA PHE A 80 -12.87 12.96 -26.17
C PHE A 80 -14.01 11.95 -26.43
N GLY A 81 -15.01 11.91 -25.54
CA GLY A 81 -16.20 11.06 -25.63
C GLY A 81 -17.47 11.83 -25.93
#